data_AF-A0A519KZ57-F1
#
_entry.id   AF-A0A519KZ57-F1
#
_cell.length_a   1.000
_cell.length_b   1.000
_cell.length_c   1.000
_cell.angle_alpha   90.00
_cell.angle_beta   90.00
_cell.angle_gamma   90.00
#
_symmetry.space_group_name_H-M   'P 1'
#
loop_
_entity.id
_entity.type
_entity.pdbx_description
1 polymer ?
#
loop_
_entity_poly.entity_id
_entity_poly.type
_entity_poly.pdbx_seq_one_letter_code
_entity_poly.pdbx_strand_id
1 'polypeptide(L)'
;ALWQKILEIRLQTGEPYLIFSDTVNRQMPQHQKDLGLSVKQSNLCAEIMLHTGRDHLGVDRTAVCCLSSVNAETFLEWREEPQFVEDVMRFLDNVLEDFIRRAPPAMAAAVYSAKRERSVGLGLMGFHSFLQGQGVAFESAMAKSWNMRLFKHLRREADKASRLLAEEKGPCEDAAERGVMERFSHKMAIAPTASISIICGGTSAGIEPIPANIYTHKTLSGSFAVKNPYLERLLEGKGINTEAVWSSILEHEGSVQHIEALNEDEKGIFKTAFELDQRWVVELAADRAPEICQAQSINLFIPGDVDKWDLHMLHWRAWETGVKSLYYLRSKSVQRASFAGSEDKAEVEIDPNQPDLFSAARTDYDECLACQ
;
A
#
# COMPACT_ATOMS: atom_id res chain seq x y z
N ALA A 1 -24.50 -16.04 1.76
CA ALA A 1 -24.79 -15.74 0.34
C ALA A 1 -24.05 -14.48 -0.15
N LEU A 2 -24.39 -13.27 0.32
CA LEU A 2 -23.75 -12.03 -0.16
C LEU A 2 -22.23 -11.99 0.07
N TRP A 3 -21.77 -12.34 1.28
CA TRP A 3 -20.34 -12.36 1.62
C TRP A 3 -19.52 -13.28 0.70
N GLN A 4 -20.01 -14.50 0.46
CA GLN A 4 -19.38 -15.42 -0.47
C GLN A 4 -19.27 -14.82 -1.88
N LYS A 5 -20.34 -14.17 -2.37
CA LYS A 5 -20.32 -13.49 -3.67
C LYS A 5 -19.29 -12.36 -3.72
N ILE A 6 -19.13 -11.60 -2.64
CA ILE A 6 -18.10 -10.54 -2.54
C ILE A 6 -16.69 -11.16 -2.67
N LEU A 7 -16.40 -12.23 -1.94
CA LEU A 7 -15.10 -12.90 -2.00
C LEU A 7 -14.83 -13.54 -3.36
N GLU A 8 -15.84 -14.16 -3.98
CA GLU A 8 -15.72 -14.76 -5.32
C GLU A 8 -15.45 -13.68 -6.39
N ILE A 9 -16.12 -12.52 -6.33
CA ILE A 9 -15.83 -11.40 -7.24
C ILE A 9 -14.43 -10.83 -6.96
N ARG A 10 -14.04 -10.63 -5.69
CA ARG A 10 -12.68 -10.19 -5.32
C ARG A 10 -11.61 -11.12 -5.86
N LEU A 11 -11.82 -12.44 -5.80
CA LEU A 11 -10.87 -13.41 -6.35
C LEU A 11 -10.75 -13.33 -7.88
N GLN A 12 -11.85 -13.00 -8.57
CA GLN A 12 -11.93 -12.94 -10.03
C GLN A 12 -11.42 -11.61 -10.61
N THR A 13 -11.74 -10.49 -9.96
CA THR A 13 -11.50 -9.14 -10.52
C THR A 13 -10.55 -8.30 -9.68
N GLY A 14 -10.14 -8.78 -8.51
CA GLY A 14 -9.39 -8.03 -7.50
C GLY A 14 -10.20 -7.03 -6.69
N GLU A 15 -11.49 -6.87 -7.01
CA GLU A 15 -12.41 -5.87 -6.46
C GLU A 15 -13.75 -6.52 -6.10
N PRO A 16 -14.65 -5.92 -5.30
CA PRO A 16 -14.58 -4.57 -4.70
C PRO A 16 -13.60 -4.49 -3.54
N TYR A 17 -13.03 -3.31 -3.28
CA TYR A 17 -12.30 -3.02 -2.04
C TYR A 17 -13.20 -3.22 -0.82
N LEU A 18 -12.61 -3.58 0.32
CA LEU A 18 -13.36 -3.68 1.57
C LEU A 18 -12.95 -2.53 2.49
N ILE A 19 -13.92 -1.76 2.94
CA ILE A 19 -13.74 -0.70 3.95
C ILE A 19 -14.54 -1.09 5.19
N PHE A 20 -13.87 -1.19 6.34
CA PHE A 20 -14.49 -1.58 7.60
C PHE A 20 -14.99 -0.33 8.33
N SER A 21 -16.17 0.15 7.94
CA SER A 21 -16.73 1.46 8.35
C SER A 21 -16.77 1.69 9.87
N ASP A 22 -17.14 0.66 10.65
CA ASP A 22 -17.22 0.78 12.11
C ASP A 22 -15.84 0.97 12.73
N THR A 23 -14.84 0.24 12.22
CA THR A 23 -13.45 0.37 12.66
C THR A 23 -12.90 1.75 12.31
N VAL A 24 -13.17 2.22 11.09
CA VAL A 24 -12.78 3.56 10.63
C VAL A 24 -13.36 4.64 11.55
N ASN A 25 -14.68 4.66 11.73
CA ASN A 25 -15.34 5.70 12.52
C ASN A 25 -14.97 5.65 14.01
N ARG A 26 -14.80 4.45 14.59
CA ARG A 26 -14.35 4.30 15.99
C ARG A 26 -12.97 4.91 16.22
N GLN A 27 -12.07 4.75 15.24
CA GLN A 27 -10.67 5.21 15.32
C GLN A 27 -10.44 6.63 14.78
N MET A 28 -11.50 7.36 14.37
CA MET A 28 -11.37 8.77 14.00
C MET A 28 -10.83 9.62 15.16
N PRO A 29 -10.15 10.75 14.86
CA PRO A 29 -9.76 11.74 15.86
C PRO A 29 -10.95 12.17 16.72
N GLN A 30 -10.73 12.30 18.03
CA GLN A 30 -11.81 12.58 18.98
C GLN A 30 -12.49 13.92 18.70
N HIS A 31 -11.72 14.97 18.39
CA HIS A 31 -12.29 16.29 18.10
C HIS A 31 -13.22 16.28 16.89
N GLN A 32 -12.93 15.50 15.85
CA GLN A 32 -13.83 15.35 14.70
C GLN A 32 -15.10 14.58 15.05
N LYS A 33 -15.00 13.53 15.88
CA LYS A 33 -16.17 12.80 16.39
C LYS A 33 -17.06 13.70 17.25
N ASP A 34 -16.47 14.55 18.08
CA ASP A 34 -17.20 15.50 18.91
C ASP A 34 -17.94 16.55 18.07
N LEU A 35 -17.42 16.89 16.88
CA LEU A 35 -18.11 17.72 15.88
C LEU A 35 -19.22 16.96 15.12
N GLY A 36 -19.42 15.67 15.38
CA GLY A 36 -20.43 14.85 14.68
C GLY A 36 -20.01 14.44 13.27
N LEU A 37 -18.73 14.54 12.93
CA LEU A 37 -18.21 14.10 11.64
C LEU A 37 -18.10 12.57 11.60
N SER A 38 -18.41 11.99 10.44
CA SER A 38 -18.34 10.55 10.18
C SER A 38 -17.76 10.25 8.80
N VAL A 39 -16.92 9.23 8.67
CA VAL A 39 -16.41 8.75 7.37
C VAL A 39 -17.41 7.79 6.74
N LYS A 40 -17.82 8.08 5.50
CA LYS A 40 -18.81 7.28 4.76
C LYS A 40 -18.20 6.44 3.64
N GLN A 41 -17.02 6.82 3.18
CA GLN A 41 -16.30 6.22 2.06
C GLN A 41 -14.80 6.48 2.20
N SER A 42 -14.00 5.75 1.43
CA SER A 42 -12.58 6.03 1.24
C SER A 42 -12.32 6.65 -0.14
N ASN A 43 -11.06 6.87 -0.49
CA ASN A 43 -10.62 7.32 -1.81
C ASN A 43 -10.36 6.13 -2.76
N LEU A 44 -9.82 6.44 -3.94
CA LEU A 44 -9.47 5.49 -4.99
C LEU A 44 -8.51 4.38 -4.53
N CYS A 45 -7.63 4.65 -3.57
CA CYS A 45 -6.60 3.69 -3.12
C CYS A 45 -6.87 3.11 -1.72
N ALA A 46 -8.05 3.38 -1.14
CA ALA A 46 -8.51 2.83 0.14
C ALA A 46 -7.69 3.22 1.40
N GLU A 47 -6.81 4.23 1.35
CA GLU A 47 -6.00 4.70 2.47
C GLU A 47 -6.54 5.96 3.15
N ILE A 48 -7.37 6.74 2.48
CA ILE A 48 -7.89 8.02 3.00
C ILE A 48 -9.22 7.80 3.71
N MET A 49 -9.34 8.32 4.93
CA MET A 49 -10.52 8.14 5.79
C MET A 49 -10.99 9.48 6.34
N LEU A 50 -11.46 10.34 5.43
CA LEU A 50 -11.88 11.70 5.73
C LEU A 50 -13.40 11.86 5.57
N HIS A 51 -13.96 12.85 6.27
CA HIS A 51 -15.39 13.12 6.20
C HIS A 51 -15.77 13.74 4.85
N THR A 52 -16.91 13.31 4.29
CA THR A 52 -17.52 13.93 3.12
C THR A 52 -19.00 14.18 3.31
N GLY A 53 -19.50 15.21 2.64
CA GLY A 53 -20.88 15.69 2.75
C GLY A 53 -21.03 16.77 3.82
N ARG A 54 -22.27 16.97 4.26
CA ARG A 54 -22.65 18.09 5.12
C ARG A 54 -22.12 17.93 6.55
N ASP A 55 -21.43 18.97 7.03
CA ASP A 55 -20.89 19.03 8.39
C ASP A 55 -21.87 19.67 9.41
N HIS A 56 -21.41 19.83 10.66
CA HIS A 56 -22.19 20.43 11.76
C HIS A 56 -22.52 21.92 11.56
N LEU A 57 -21.84 22.61 10.65
CA LEU A 57 -22.13 23.99 10.27
C LEU A 57 -23.10 24.06 9.07
N GLY A 58 -23.52 22.91 8.55
CA GLY A 58 -24.43 22.83 7.43
C GLY A 58 -23.76 23.09 6.08
N VAL A 59 -22.43 23.01 6.00
CA VAL A 59 -21.64 23.22 4.78
C VAL A 59 -21.18 21.87 4.22
N ASP A 60 -21.24 21.70 2.90
CA ASP A 60 -20.76 20.48 2.25
C ASP A 60 -19.23 20.45 2.17
N ARG A 61 -18.65 19.33 2.61
CA ARG A 61 -17.22 19.04 2.55
C ARG A 61 -16.90 18.04 1.45
N THR A 62 -15.90 18.36 0.65
CA THR A 62 -15.23 17.42 -0.24
C THR A 62 -13.82 17.20 0.30
N ALA A 63 -13.54 15.97 0.76
CA ALA A 63 -12.24 15.63 1.30
C ALA A 63 -11.13 15.81 0.27
N VAL A 64 -10.00 16.36 0.71
CA VAL A 64 -8.75 16.40 -0.06
C VAL A 64 -7.61 15.93 0.82
N CYS A 65 -6.58 15.38 0.20
CA CYS A 65 -5.37 14.98 0.89
C CYS A 65 -4.15 15.34 0.05
N CYS A 66 -3.06 15.70 0.73
CA CYS A 66 -1.72 15.75 0.14
C CYS A 66 -0.86 14.66 0.77
N LEU A 67 -0.04 14.02 -0.06
CA LEU A 67 0.67 12.80 0.29
C LEU A 67 2.16 12.96 0.09
N SER A 68 2.95 12.36 0.98
CA SER A 68 4.38 12.14 0.79
C SER A 68 4.78 10.89 1.56
N SER A 69 5.78 10.16 1.09
CA SER A 69 6.21 8.89 1.71
C SER A 69 7.69 8.95 2.05
N VAL A 70 8.02 8.56 3.28
CA VAL A 70 9.41 8.37 3.68
C VAL A 70 9.92 7.01 3.20
N ASN A 71 11.22 6.90 2.90
CA ASN A 71 11.84 5.66 2.45
C ASN A 71 12.34 4.84 3.64
N ALA A 72 11.81 3.64 3.86
CA ALA A 72 12.22 2.78 4.97
C ALA A 72 13.65 2.24 4.83
N GLU A 73 14.21 2.13 3.62
CA GLU A 73 15.56 1.59 3.43
C GLU A 73 16.60 2.39 4.20
N THR A 74 16.46 3.71 4.22
CA THR A 74 17.33 4.64 4.95
C THR A 74 16.79 4.98 6.34
N PHE A 75 15.85 4.19 6.88
CA PHE A 75 15.25 4.44 8.20
C PHE A 75 16.27 4.62 9.30
N LEU A 76 17.34 3.83 9.32
CA LEU A 76 18.35 3.91 10.36
C LEU A 76 19.16 5.22 10.34
N GLU A 77 19.14 5.93 9.22
CA GLU A 77 19.78 7.23 9.06
C GLU A 77 18.80 8.33 9.47
N TRP A 78 17.66 8.45 8.79
CA TRP A 78 16.77 9.59 8.99
C TRP A 78 16.02 9.58 10.33
N ARG A 79 15.91 8.43 11.02
CA ARG A 79 15.29 8.36 12.34
C ARG A 79 16.05 9.11 13.43
N GLU A 80 17.35 9.35 13.21
CA GLU A 80 18.21 10.08 14.14
C GLU A 80 18.27 11.56 13.77
N GLU A 81 17.72 11.95 12.61
CA GLU A 81 17.64 13.34 12.14
C GLU A 81 16.42 14.06 12.77
N PRO A 82 16.63 14.97 13.75
CA PRO A 82 15.54 15.45 14.60
C PRO A 82 14.46 16.25 13.86
N GLN A 83 14.80 16.83 12.71
CA GLN A 83 13.92 17.69 11.92
C GLN A 83 13.28 16.96 10.73
N PHE A 84 13.70 15.73 10.41
CA PHE A 84 13.33 15.08 9.16
C PHE A 84 11.81 14.95 8.96
N VAL A 85 11.12 14.37 9.95
CA VAL A 85 9.65 14.23 9.87
C VAL A 85 8.95 15.58 9.99
N GLU A 86 9.47 16.51 10.79
CA GLU A 86 8.92 17.87 10.88
C GLU A 86 8.95 18.58 9.52
N ASP A 87 10.08 18.51 8.81
CA ASP A 87 10.24 19.13 7.49
C ASP A 87 9.27 18.55 6.47
N VAL A 88 9.06 17.22 6.46
CA VAL A 88 8.06 16.59 5.59
C VAL A 88 6.65 17.05 5.94
N MET A 89 6.29 17.11 7.23
CA MET A 89 4.97 17.57 7.67
C MET A 89 4.75 19.06 7.35
N ARG A 90 5.78 19.89 7.50
CA ARG A 90 5.77 21.31 7.13
C ARG A 90 5.66 21.49 5.62
N PHE A 91 6.33 20.66 4.83
CA PHE A 91 6.19 20.62 3.38
C PHE A 91 4.75 20.29 2.98
N LEU A 92 4.15 19.25 3.56
CA LEU A 92 2.74 18.89 3.32
C LEU A 92 1.78 20.02 3.71
N ASP A 93 1.99 20.68 4.86
CA ASP A 93 1.19 21.84 5.27
C ASP A 93 1.26 22.98 4.26
N ASN A 94 2.46 23.25 3.70
CA ASN A 94 2.68 24.30 2.72
C ASN A 94 2.04 23.95 1.36
N VAL A 95 2.10 22.69 0.93
CA VAL A 95 1.39 22.22 -0.27
C VAL A 95 -0.12 22.36 -0.11
N LEU A 96 -0.66 22.02 1.05
CA LEU A 96 -2.08 22.16 1.33
C LEU A 96 -2.50 23.64 1.39
N GLU A 97 -1.68 24.50 1.98
CA GLU A 97 -1.89 25.94 2.01
C GLU A 97 -1.91 26.54 0.60
N ASP A 98 -1.01 26.09 -0.27
CA ASP A 98 -0.97 26.51 -1.66
C ASP A 98 -2.23 26.09 -2.44
N PHE A 99 -2.70 24.85 -2.25
CA PHE A 99 -4.00 24.40 -2.78
C PHE A 99 -5.14 25.31 -2.28
N ILE A 100 -5.20 25.57 -0.97
CA ILE A 100 -6.24 26.41 -0.35
C ILE A 100 -6.30 27.82 -0.97
N ARG A 101 -5.15 28.39 -1.37
CA ARG A 101 -5.05 29.74 -1.94
C ARG A 101 -5.36 29.80 -3.43
N ARG A 102 -4.96 28.78 -4.19
CA ARG A 102 -4.98 28.81 -5.66
C ARG A 102 -6.10 28.00 -6.30
N ALA A 103 -6.77 27.14 -5.55
CA ALA A 103 -7.83 26.30 -6.09
C ALA A 103 -8.96 27.15 -6.72
N PRO A 104 -9.51 26.71 -7.86
CA PRO A 104 -10.57 27.45 -8.54
C PRO A 104 -11.87 27.47 -7.72
N PRO A 105 -12.77 28.45 -7.93
CA PRO A 105 -14.04 28.54 -7.21
C PRO A 105 -14.91 27.27 -7.29
N ALA A 106 -14.80 26.50 -8.38
CA ALA A 106 -15.48 25.22 -8.55
C ALA A 106 -15.10 24.17 -7.48
N MET A 107 -13.96 24.35 -6.80
CA MET A 107 -13.48 23.50 -5.71
C MET A 107 -13.74 24.09 -4.32
N ALA A 108 -14.69 25.02 -4.17
CA ALA A 108 -14.95 25.69 -2.90
C ALA A 108 -15.22 24.73 -1.72
N ALA A 109 -15.97 23.64 -1.94
CA ALA A 109 -16.21 22.62 -0.91
C ALA A 109 -14.92 21.88 -0.47
N ALA A 110 -13.99 21.70 -1.40
CA ALA A 110 -12.68 21.10 -1.13
C ALA A 110 -11.74 22.05 -0.41
N VAL A 111 -11.72 23.33 -0.81
CA VAL A 111 -11.00 24.39 -0.10
C VAL A 111 -11.52 24.54 1.33
N TYR A 112 -12.84 24.49 1.50
CA TYR A 112 -13.48 24.52 2.81
C TYR A 112 -13.03 23.33 3.67
N SER A 113 -13.14 22.09 3.18
CA SER A 113 -12.65 20.91 3.92
C SER A 113 -11.18 21.05 4.30
N ALA A 114 -10.32 21.40 3.33
CA ALA A 114 -8.89 21.57 3.54
C ALA A 114 -8.54 22.59 4.64
N LYS A 115 -9.22 23.75 4.66
CA LYS A 115 -9.04 24.77 5.71
C LYS A 115 -9.46 24.24 7.08
N ARG A 116 -10.60 23.56 7.14
CA ARG A 116 -11.20 23.03 8.37
C ARG A 116 -10.33 21.98 9.04
N GLU A 117 -9.98 20.93 8.31
CA GLU A 117 -9.37 19.73 8.88
C GLU A 117 -7.84 19.71 8.73
N ARG A 118 -7.31 20.41 7.72
CA ARG A 118 -5.91 20.39 7.29
C ARG A 118 -5.32 18.97 7.28
N SER A 119 -6.05 17.99 6.77
CA SER A 119 -5.60 16.59 6.80
C SER A 119 -4.50 16.33 5.78
N VAL A 120 -3.46 15.61 6.19
CA VAL A 120 -2.33 15.19 5.35
C VAL A 120 -2.10 13.68 5.48
N GLY A 121 -1.36 13.09 4.54
CA GLY A 121 -0.99 11.68 4.58
C GLY A 121 0.51 11.48 4.43
N LEU A 122 1.20 11.43 5.57
CA LEU A 122 2.55 10.90 5.67
C LEU A 122 2.51 9.37 5.55
N GLY A 123 3.13 8.87 4.50
CA GLY A 123 3.25 7.46 4.15
C GLY A 123 4.63 6.87 4.39
N LEU A 124 4.78 5.60 4.05
CA LEU A 124 6.04 4.85 4.05
C LEU A 124 6.13 4.10 2.71
N MET A 125 7.33 4.04 2.13
CA MET A 125 7.69 3.08 1.08
C MET A 125 8.94 2.30 1.48
N GLY A 126 9.30 1.28 0.73
CA GLY A 126 10.55 0.54 0.92
C GLY A 126 10.55 -0.44 2.09
N PHE A 127 9.38 -0.80 2.63
CA PHE A 127 9.31 -1.64 3.83
C PHE A 127 9.95 -3.03 3.63
N HIS A 128 9.66 -3.73 2.53
CA HIS A 128 10.25 -5.04 2.30
C HIS A 128 11.73 -4.95 1.92
N SER A 129 12.11 -3.95 1.12
CA SER A 129 13.53 -3.66 0.86
C SER A 129 14.32 -3.40 2.14
N PHE A 130 13.76 -2.64 3.08
CA PHE A 130 14.36 -2.43 4.39
C PHE A 130 14.56 -3.76 5.13
N LEU A 131 13.54 -4.62 5.19
CA LEU A 131 13.65 -5.94 5.83
C LEU A 131 14.74 -6.79 5.18
N GLN A 132 14.81 -6.84 3.85
CA GLN A 132 15.86 -7.55 3.12
C GLN A 132 17.25 -6.98 3.41
N GLY A 133 17.38 -5.66 3.49
CA GLY A 133 18.62 -4.99 3.90
C GLY A 133 19.06 -5.28 5.34
N GLN A 134 18.12 -5.63 6.21
CA GLN A 134 18.40 -6.09 7.58
C GLN A 134 18.58 -7.62 7.67
N GLY A 135 18.48 -8.36 6.57
CA GLY A 135 18.52 -9.83 6.57
C GLY A 135 17.32 -10.45 7.31
N VAL A 136 16.15 -9.80 7.26
CA VAL A 136 14.94 -10.20 7.98
C VAL A 136 13.88 -10.70 7.00
N ALA A 137 13.43 -11.93 7.19
CA ALA A 137 12.28 -12.47 6.46
C ALA A 137 10.99 -11.74 6.85
N PHE A 138 10.12 -11.49 5.87
CA PHE A 138 8.83 -10.81 6.06
C PHE A 138 7.93 -11.56 7.07
N GLU A 139 7.98 -12.89 7.04
CA GLU A 139 7.20 -13.81 7.90
C GLU A 139 7.90 -14.10 9.23
N SER A 140 8.29 -13.06 9.96
CA SER A 140 9.07 -13.24 11.18
C SER A 140 8.69 -12.31 12.32
N ALA A 141 8.98 -12.76 13.54
CA ALA A 141 8.88 -11.92 14.74
C ALA A 141 9.77 -10.66 14.64
N MET A 142 10.89 -10.75 13.92
CA MET A 142 11.77 -9.60 13.67
C MET A 142 11.12 -8.58 12.73
N ALA A 143 10.44 -9.01 11.67
CA ALA A 143 9.66 -8.11 10.81
C ALA A 143 8.55 -7.41 11.59
N LYS A 144 7.87 -8.13 12.50
CA LYS A 144 6.88 -7.55 13.42
C LYS A 144 7.49 -6.50 14.34
N SER A 145 8.65 -6.78 14.93
CA SER A 145 9.38 -5.82 15.77
C SER A 145 9.76 -4.56 14.99
N TRP A 146 10.30 -4.70 13.78
CA TRP A 146 10.65 -3.57 12.92
C TRP A 146 9.44 -2.76 12.49
N ASN A 147 8.36 -3.42 12.10
CA ASN A 147 7.08 -2.81 11.78
C ASN A 147 6.60 -1.91 12.93
N MET A 148 6.51 -2.46 14.15
CA MET A 148 6.06 -1.68 15.30
C MET A 148 7.00 -0.50 15.61
N ARG A 149 8.33 -0.67 15.48
CA ARG A 149 9.30 0.42 15.73
C ARG A 149 9.18 1.55 14.71
N LEU A 150 9.07 1.22 13.42
CA LEU A 150 8.91 2.18 12.33
C LEU A 150 7.66 3.04 12.52
N PHE A 151 6.49 2.40 12.69
CA PHE A 151 5.23 3.12 12.73
C PHE A 151 5.00 3.88 14.04
N LYS A 152 5.50 3.37 15.18
CA LYS A 152 5.51 4.13 16.44
C LYS A 152 6.40 5.37 16.36
N HIS A 153 7.56 5.25 15.72
CA HIS A 153 8.45 6.38 15.49
C HIS A 153 7.76 7.43 14.60
N LEU A 154 7.24 7.03 13.43
CA LEU A 154 6.52 7.93 12.53
C LEU A 154 5.34 8.63 13.22
N ARG A 155 4.53 7.87 13.97
CA ARG A 155 3.39 8.45 14.69
C ARG A 155 3.83 9.49 15.72
N ARG A 156 4.83 9.17 16.52
CA ARG A 156 5.35 10.09 17.55
C ARG A 156 5.89 11.38 16.92
N GLU A 157 6.70 11.27 15.87
CA GLU A 157 7.30 12.44 15.23
C GLU A 157 6.26 13.25 14.44
N ALA A 158 5.28 12.62 13.79
CA ALA A 158 4.19 13.32 13.11
C ALA A 158 3.26 14.06 14.10
N ASP A 159 2.95 13.45 15.25
CA ASP A 159 2.19 14.11 16.33
C ASP A 159 2.97 15.31 16.90
N LYS A 160 4.27 15.15 17.13
CA LYS A 160 5.16 16.23 17.58
C LYS A 160 5.19 17.39 16.58
N ALA A 161 5.39 17.10 15.30
CA ALA A 161 5.41 18.10 14.23
C ALA A 161 4.08 18.85 14.12
N SER A 162 2.95 18.14 14.24
CA SER A 162 1.61 18.76 14.22
C SER A 162 1.39 19.77 15.35
N ARG A 163 1.85 19.46 16.57
CA ARG A 163 1.74 20.38 17.71
C ARG A 163 2.66 21.60 17.53
N LEU A 164 3.90 21.38 17.11
CA LEU A 164 4.84 22.47 16.85
C LEU A 164 4.30 23.43 15.78
N LEU A 165 3.77 22.89 14.68
CA LEU A 165 3.16 23.71 13.63
C LEU A 165 1.86 24.37 14.09
N ALA A 166 1.13 23.79 15.05
CA ALA A 166 -0.04 24.42 15.66
C ALA A 166 0.34 25.60 16.56
N GLU A 167 1.45 25.51 17.29
CA GLU A 167 1.99 26.62 18.08
C GLU A 167 2.47 27.76 17.17
N GLU A 168 3.11 27.43 16.05
CA GLU A 168 3.62 28.43 15.10
C GLU A 168 2.52 29.08 14.25
N LYS A 169 1.60 28.28 13.70
CA LYS A 169 0.64 28.71 12.66
C LYS A 169 -0.82 28.65 13.09
N GLY A 170 -1.08 28.27 14.34
CA GLY A 170 -2.42 27.96 14.85
C GLY A 170 -2.88 26.53 14.52
N PRO A 171 -3.71 25.91 15.38
CA PRO A 171 -4.37 24.64 15.09
C PRO A 171 -5.31 24.75 13.89
N CYS A 172 -5.66 23.62 13.26
CA CYS A 172 -6.74 23.61 12.25
C CYS A 172 -8.08 23.96 12.89
N GLU A 173 -9.04 24.46 12.10
CA GLU A 173 -10.30 25.00 12.64
C GLU A 173 -11.13 23.92 13.37
N ASP A 174 -11.17 22.68 12.86
CA ASP A 174 -11.84 21.57 13.53
C ASP A 174 -11.23 21.27 14.90
N ALA A 175 -9.90 21.33 15.03
CA ALA A 175 -9.21 21.12 16.31
C ALA A 175 -9.42 22.32 17.25
N ALA A 176 -9.33 23.55 16.72
CA ALA A 176 -9.51 24.79 17.46
C ALA A 176 -10.89 24.88 18.14
N GLU A 177 -11.96 24.50 17.44
CA GLU A 177 -13.34 24.48 17.97
C GLU A 177 -13.52 23.56 19.18
N ARG A 178 -12.63 22.57 19.33
CA ARG A 178 -12.64 21.62 20.45
C ARG A 178 -11.48 21.85 21.42
N GLY A 179 -10.76 22.98 21.31
CA GLY A 179 -9.65 23.32 22.19
C GLY A 179 -8.43 22.39 22.06
N VAL A 180 -8.26 21.76 20.90
CA VAL A 180 -7.16 20.84 20.62
C VAL A 180 -6.05 21.57 19.87
N MET A 181 -4.82 21.47 20.36
CA MET A 181 -3.62 22.08 19.77
C MET A 181 -2.97 21.17 18.71
N GLU A 182 -3.67 20.96 17.60
CA GLU A 182 -3.18 20.13 16.48
C GLU A 182 -3.33 20.88 15.15
N ARG A 183 -2.25 20.93 14.37
CA ARG A 183 -2.24 21.57 13.06
C ARG A 183 -3.02 20.76 12.04
N PHE A 184 -2.99 19.43 12.17
CA PHE A 184 -3.62 18.50 11.25
C PHE A 184 -4.59 17.58 11.99
N SER A 185 -5.83 17.46 11.51
CA SER A 185 -6.79 16.49 12.06
C SER A 185 -6.34 15.04 11.78
N HIS A 186 -5.78 14.80 10.60
CA HIS A 186 -5.15 13.54 10.22
C HIS A 186 -3.75 13.77 9.67
N LYS A 187 -2.83 12.85 9.97
CA LYS A 187 -1.38 12.98 9.73
C LYS A 187 -0.81 11.86 8.86
N MET A 188 -1.31 10.64 8.99
CA MET A 188 -0.70 9.44 8.41
C MET A 188 -1.69 8.65 7.59
N ALA A 189 -1.28 8.26 6.39
CA ALA A 189 -1.99 7.38 5.47
C ALA A 189 -0.96 6.65 4.61
N ILE A 190 -1.11 5.33 4.45
CA ILE A 190 -0.15 4.52 3.69
C ILE A 190 -0.73 4.27 2.30
N ALA A 191 -0.44 5.18 1.38
CA ALA A 191 -0.85 5.08 -0.02
C ALA A 191 0.07 4.14 -0.83
N PRO A 192 -0.37 3.66 -2.01
CA PRO A 192 0.48 2.94 -2.92
C PRO A 192 1.58 3.87 -3.45
N THR A 193 2.80 3.36 -3.61
CA THR A 193 3.97 4.17 -3.97
C THR A 193 4.70 3.66 -5.21
N ALA A 194 4.02 2.96 -6.12
CA ALA A 194 4.63 2.28 -7.26
C ALA A 194 5.59 3.19 -8.07
N SER A 195 5.16 4.38 -8.48
CA SER A 195 6.00 5.28 -9.29
C SER A 195 7.14 5.90 -8.49
N ILE A 196 6.89 6.35 -7.26
CA ILE A 196 7.91 7.03 -6.45
C ILE A 196 8.95 6.03 -5.90
N SER A 197 8.59 4.75 -5.76
CA SER A 197 9.52 3.72 -5.34
C SER A 197 10.54 3.41 -6.45
N ILE A 198 10.12 3.46 -7.72
CA ILE A 198 11.02 3.41 -8.89
C ILE A 198 11.94 4.62 -8.93
N ILE A 199 11.40 5.83 -8.72
CA ILE A 199 12.20 7.07 -8.66
C ILE A 199 13.27 6.98 -7.56
N CYS A 200 12.94 6.37 -6.42
CA CYS A 200 13.87 6.17 -5.30
C CYS A 200 14.74 4.92 -5.45
N GLY A 201 15.16 4.59 -6.67
CA GLY A 201 16.13 3.53 -6.93
C GLY A 201 15.55 2.11 -6.97
N GLY A 202 14.24 1.98 -7.19
CA GLY A 202 13.58 0.67 -7.27
C GLY A 202 13.34 0.01 -5.91
N THR A 203 13.10 0.82 -4.87
CA THR A 203 12.69 0.30 -3.56
C THR A 203 11.33 -0.40 -3.63
N SER A 204 11.03 -1.27 -2.66
CA SER A 204 9.72 -1.95 -2.59
C SER A 204 8.58 -0.94 -2.44
N ALA A 205 7.45 -1.15 -3.11
CA ALA A 205 6.31 -0.24 -3.03
C ALA A 205 5.63 -0.30 -1.64
N GLY A 206 5.41 0.87 -1.03
CA GLY A 206 4.63 1.03 0.18
C GLY A 206 5.11 0.14 1.33
N ILE A 207 4.16 -0.64 1.83
CA ILE A 207 4.35 -1.66 2.86
C ILE A 207 4.28 -3.08 2.29
N GLU A 208 4.24 -3.20 0.96
CA GLU A 208 3.93 -4.43 0.26
C GLU A 208 5.16 -5.34 0.14
N PRO A 209 4.95 -6.66 0.11
CA PRO A 209 6.00 -7.58 -0.31
C PRO A 209 6.38 -7.36 -1.78
N ILE A 210 7.58 -7.79 -2.14
CA ILE A 210 8.12 -7.60 -3.49
C ILE A 210 7.53 -8.70 -4.37
N PRO A 211 6.90 -8.38 -5.52
CA PRO A 211 6.23 -9.39 -6.34
C PRO A 211 7.18 -10.35 -7.05
N ALA A 212 8.41 -9.91 -7.37
CA ALA A 212 9.43 -10.72 -8.03
C ALA A 212 10.83 -10.19 -7.72
N ASN A 213 11.83 -11.07 -7.54
CA ASN A 213 13.22 -10.65 -7.31
C ASN A 213 13.96 -10.20 -8.58
N ILE A 214 13.38 -10.45 -9.74
CA ILE A 214 13.81 -9.89 -11.02
C ILE A 214 12.56 -9.63 -11.86
N TYR A 215 12.49 -8.47 -12.50
CA TYR A 215 11.39 -8.15 -13.40
C TYR A 215 11.86 -7.32 -14.59
N THR A 216 11.10 -7.38 -15.68
CA THR A 216 11.42 -6.64 -16.90
C THR A 216 10.75 -5.27 -16.86
N HIS A 217 11.57 -4.21 -16.82
CA HIS A 217 11.12 -2.83 -16.96
C HIS A 217 11.17 -2.41 -18.43
N LYS A 218 10.00 -2.17 -19.02
CA LYS A 218 9.90 -1.64 -20.39
C LYS A 218 10.09 -0.13 -20.37
N THR A 219 10.93 0.37 -21.27
CA THR A 219 11.14 1.79 -21.52
C THR A 219 10.98 2.07 -23.01
N LEU A 220 10.83 3.34 -23.38
CA LEU A 220 10.85 3.77 -24.79
C LEU A 220 12.11 3.30 -25.55
N SER A 221 13.22 3.11 -24.84
CA SER A 221 14.51 2.68 -25.39
C SER A 221 14.75 1.17 -25.40
N GLY A 222 13.81 0.36 -24.89
CA GLY A 222 13.96 -1.09 -24.78
C GLY A 222 13.49 -1.67 -23.45
N SER A 223 13.62 -2.98 -23.31
CA SER A 223 13.27 -3.71 -22.08
C SER A 223 14.53 -4.05 -21.31
N PHE A 224 14.58 -3.71 -20.02
CA PHE A 224 15.72 -3.96 -19.14
C PHE A 224 15.30 -4.81 -17.95
N ALA A 225 16.11 -5.80 -17.59
CA ALA A 225 15.88 -6.57 -16.36
C ALA A 225 16.33 -5.74 -15.14
N VAL A 226 15.43 -5.56 -14.19
CA VAL A 226 15.70 -4.94 -12.89
C VAL A 226 15.84 -6.07 -11.87
N LYS A 227 17.05 -6.20 -11.31
CA LYS A 227 17.42 -7.21 -10.32
C LYS A 227 17.23 -6.65 -8.91
N ASN A 228 16.82 -7.50 -7.98
CA ASN A 228 16.79 -7.15 -6.56
C ASN A 228 18.23 -6.92 -6.04
N PRO A 229 18.59 -5.69 -5.61
CA PRO A 229 19.96 -5.37 -5.23
C PRO A 229 20.42 -6.07 -3.93
N TYR A 230 19.48 -6.46 -3.07
CA TYR A 230 19.77 -7.22 -1.86
C TYR A 230 20.09 -8.68 -2.17
N LEU A 231 19.31 -9.27 -3.09
CA LEU A 231 19.57 -10.63 -3.56
C LEU A 231 20.87 -10.69 -4.37
N GLU A 232 21.12 -9.69 -5.23
CA GLU A 232 22.35 -9.64 -6.03
C GLU A 232 23.60 -9.70 -5.15
N ARG A 233 23.67 -8.87 -4.10
CA ARG A 233 24.76 -8.90 -3.12
C ARG A 233 24.90 -10.26 -2.42
N LEU A 234 23.79 -10.94 -2.11
CA LEU A 234 23.85 -12.28 -1.52
C LEU A 234 24.43 -13.30 -2.52
N LEU A 235 23.97 -13.28 -3.77
CA LEU A 235 24.47 -14.18 -4.82
C LEU A 235 25.96 -13.93 -5.10
N GLU A 236 26.41 -12.67 -5.06
CA GLU A 236 27.82 -12.30 -5.17
C GLU A 236 28.65 -12.87 -4.02
N GLY A 237 28.17 -12.70 -2.79
CA GLY A 237 28.84 -13.24 -1.59
C GLY A 237 28.99 -14.77 -1.62
N LYS A 238 28.11 -15.46 -2.34
CA LYS A 238 28.18 -16.92 -2.56
C LYS A 238 28.94 -17.34 -3.83
N GLY A 239 29.37 -16.39 -4.65
CA GLY A 239 30.05 -16.68 -5.92
C GLY A 239 29.14 -17.31 -6.98
N ILE A 240 27.82 -17.13 -6.87
CA ILE A 240 26.81 -17.67 -7.80
C ILE A 240 26.06 -16.58 -8.57
N ASN A 241 26.47 -15.31 -8.45
CA ASN A 241 25.93 -14.20 -9.25
C ASN A 241 26.32 -14.36 -10.72
N THR A 242 25.52 -15.12 -11.48
CA THR A 242 25.74 -15.39 -12.90
C THR A 242 24.47 -15.14 -13.69
N GLU A 243 24.59 -14.82 -14.97
CA GLU A 243 23.44 -14.64 -15.86
C GLU A 243 22.58 -15.92 -15.94
N ALA A 244 23.17 -17.12 -15.82
CA ALA A 244 22.41 -18.37 -15.77
C ALA A 244 21.50 -18.45 -14.53
N VAL A 245 21.98 -18.01 -13.36
CA VAL A 245 21.16 -17.96 -12.14
C VAL A 245 20.03 -16.94 -12.28
N TRP A 246 20.31 -15.75 -12.81
CA TRP A 246 19.27 -14.73 -13.02
C TRP A 246 18.21 -15.14 -14.05
N SER A 247 18.62 -15.77 -15.15
CA SER A 247 17.69 -16.36 -16.12
C SER A 247 16.82 -17.42 -15.47
N SER A 248 17.40 -18.29 -14.63
CA SER A 248 16.64 -19.29 -13.88
C SER A 248 15.62 -18.66 -12.92
N ILE A 249 16.01 -17.59 -12.20
CA ILE A 249 15.09 -16.84 -11.32
C ILE A 249 13.95 -16.22 -12.15
N LEU A 250 14.24 -15.64 -13.32
CA LEU A 250 13.24 -15.06 -14.21
C LEU A 250 12.26 -16.11 -14.76
N GLU A 251 12.76 -17.28 -15.16
CA GLU A 251 11.96 -18.43 -15.62
C GLU A 251 11.02 -18.96 -14.52
N HIS A 252 11.40 -18.80 -13.25
CA HIS A 252 10.58 -19.15 -12.09
C HIS A 252 9.86 -17.92 -11.51
N GLU A 253 9.47 -16.98 -12.38
CA GLU A 253 8.65 -15.81 -12.04
C GLU A 253 9.24 -14.91 -10.94
N GLY A 254 10.56 -14.85 -10.84
CA GLY A 254 11.27 -14.08 -9.81
C GLY A 254 11.49 -14.81 -8.49
N SER A 255 11.13 -16.10 -8.40
CA SER A 255 11.37 -16.94 -7.22
C SER A 255 12.84 -17.33 -7.08
N VAL A 256 13.27 -17.53 -5.83
CA VAL A 256 14.57 -18.13 -5.49
C VAL A 256 14.44 -19.46 -4.74
N GLN A 257 13.23 -19.98 -4.56
CA GLN A 257 12.99 -21.13 -3.70
C GLN A 257 13.64 -22.42 -4.26
N HIS A 258 13.79 -22.50 -5.57
CA HIS A 258 14.44 -23.60 -6.29
C HIS A 258 15.97 -23.54 -6.28
N ILE A 259 16.59 -22.45 -5.82
CA ILE A 259 18.05 -22.30 -5.82
C ILE A 259 18.66 -23.10 -4.66
N GLU A 260 19.26 -24.25 -4.95
CA GLU A 260 19.85 -25.17 -3.95
C GLU A 260 21.00 -24.56 -3.12
N ALA A 261 21.70 -23.58 -3.68
CA ALA A 261 22.82 -22.92 -3.00
C ALA A 261 22.38 -21.94 -1.89
N LEU A 262 21.08 -21.61 -1.82
CA LEU A 262 20.49 -20.80 -0.76
C LEU A 262 19.94 -21.70 0.35
N ASN A 263 20.20 -21.33 1.60
CA ASN A 263 19.58 -21.99 2.75
C ASN A 263 18.15 -21.46 2.98
N GLU A 264 17.41 -22.09 3.89
CA GLU A 264 16.00 -21.74 4.15
C GLU A 264 15.83 -20.32 4.71
N ASP A 265 16.77 -19.82 5.51
CA ASP A 265 16.71 -18.45 6.04
C ASP A 265 16.88 -17.42 4.92
N GLU A 266 17.85 -17.65 4.04
CA GLU A 266 18.09 -16.82 2.85
C GLU A 266 16.89 -16.85 1.90
N LYS A 267 16.34 -18.03 1.61
CA LYS A 267 15.12 -18.17 0.82
C LYS A 267 13.93 -17.46 1.46
N GLY A 268 13.82 -17.49 2.79
CA GLY A 268 12.79 -16.80 3.55
C GLY A 268 12.83 -15.27 3.41
N ILE A 269 14.03 -14.69 3.28
CA ILE A 269 14.22 -13.24 3.08
C ILE A 269 13.71 -12.79 1.70
N PHE A 270 13.83 -13.65 0.69
CA PHE A 270 13.55 -13.33 -0.71
C PHE A 270 12.29 -14.00 -1.26
N LYS A 271 11.37 -14.44 -0.38
CA LYS A 271 10.04 -14.87 -0.81
C LYS A 271 9.33 -13.73 -1.55
N THR A 272 8.76 -14.07 -2.70
CA THR A 272 7.93 -13.17 -3.51
C THR A 272 6.55 -12.99 -2.86
N ALA A 273 5.82 -11.96 -3.29
CA ALA A 273 4.48 -11.66 -2.76
C ALA A 273 3.51 -12.84 -2.78
N PHE A 274 3.56 -13.67 -3.83
CA PHE A 274 2.72 -14.87 -3.99
C PHE A 274 3.21 -16.11 -3.22
N GLU A 275 4.45 -16.10 -2.73
CA GLU A 275 5.02 -17.18 -1.92
C GLU A 275 4.83 -16.94 -0.42
N LEU A 276 4.47 -15.71 -0.04
CA LEU A 276 4.20 -15.35 1.34
C LEU A 276 2.82 -15.80 1.78
N ASP A 277 2.75 -16.28 3.02
CA ASP A 277 1.55 -16.45 3.79
C ASP A 277 0.95 -15.06 4.11
N GLN A 278 -0.16 -14.76 3.44
CA GLN A 278 -0.84 -13.48 3.53
C GLN A 278 -1.37 -13.17 4.94
N ARG A 279 -1.44 -14.16 5.84
CA ARG A 279 -1.74 -13.92 7.27
C ARG A 279 -0.71 -12.98 7.90
N TRP A 280 0.56 -13.05 7.49
CA TRP A 280 1.59 -12.12 7.95
C TRP A 280 1.38 -10.70 7.42
N VAL A 281 0.94 -10.55 6.16
CA VAL A 281 0.60 -9.23 5.60
C VAL A 281 -0.53 -8.59 6.43
N VAL A 282 -1.59 -9.35 6.71
CA VAL A 282 -2.71 -8.89 7.55
C VAL A 282 -2.27 -8.61 8.99
N GLU A 283 -1.43 -9.46 9.58
CA GLU A 283 -0.96 -9.27 10.94
C GLU A 283 -0.09 -8.02 11.08
N LEU A 284 0.90 -7.83 10.19
CA LEU A 284 1.72 -6.62 10.21
C LEU A 284 0.89 -5.37 9.92
N ALA A 285 -0.10 -5.45 9.03
CA ALA A 285 -1.03 -4.35 8.78
C ALA A 285 -1.86 -4.00 10.02
N ALA A 286 -2.33 -5.01 10.76
CA ALA A 286 -3.06 -4.82 12.00
C ALA A 286 -2.20 -4.24 13.11
N ASP A 287 -0.96 -4.72 13.27
CA ASP A 287 -0.02 -4.22 14.30
C ASP A 287 0.27 -2.73 14.16
N ARG A 288 0.31 -2.21 12.92
CA ARG A 288 0.59 -0.80 12.63
C ARG A 288 -0.66 0.07 12.51
N ALA A 289 -1.84 -0.53 12.36
CA ALA A 289 -3.11 0.21 12.20
C ALA A 289 -3.39 1.22 13.33
N PRO A 290 -3.12 0.94 14.63
CA PRO A 290 -3.32 1.92 15.70
C PRO A 290 -2.47 3.18 15.57
N GLU A 291 -1.32 3.08 14.92
CA GLU A 291 -0.40 4.20 14.74
C GLU A 291 -0.83 5.11 13.56
N ILE A 292 -1.71 4.62 12.67
CA ILE A 292 -2.12 5.30 11.43
C ILE A 292 -3.54 5.84 11.59
N CYS A 293 -3.70 7.17 11.64
CA CYS A 293 -5.00 7.79 11.89
C CYS A 293 -5.99 7.63 10.72
N GLN A 294 -5.50 7.64 9.47
CA GLN A 294 -6.29 7.28 8.29
C GLN A 294 -6.22 5.75 8.08
N ALA A 295 -5.92 5.24 6.89
CA ALA A 295 -5.81 3.81 6.62
C ALA A 295 -4.57 3.47 5.77
N GLN A 296 -4.56 2.27 5.20
CA GLN A 296 -3.45 1.67 4.48
C GLN A 296 -3.98 0.95 3.25
N SER A 297 -3.37 1.17 2.10
CA SER A 297 -3.63 0.39 0.90
C SER A 297 -2.98 -0.98 1.04
N ILE A 298 -3.78 -1.99 1.39
CA ILE A 298 -3.28 -3.35 1.64
C ILE A 298 -3.72 -4.25 0.49
N ASN A 299 -2.77 -4.60 -0.36
CA ASN A 299 -2.94 -5.66 -1.36
C ASN A 299 -2.79 -7.04 -0.71
N LEU A 300 -3.57 -8.01 -1.18
CA LEU A 300 -3.42 -9.43 -0.84
C LEU A 300 -3.07 -10.21 -2.09
N PHE A 301 -2.11 -11.13 -1.99
CA PHE A 301 -1.61 -11.94 -3.10
C PHE A 301 -1.98 -13.40 -2.88
N ILE A 302 -2.86 -13.93 -3.72
CA ILE A 302 -3.57 -15.18 -3.45
C ILE A 302 -3.40 -16.14 -4.64
N PRO A 303 -3.13 -17.43 -4.42
CA PRO A 303 -3.14 -18.39 -5.51
C PRO A 303 -4.57 -18.60 -6.05
N GLY A 304 -4.71 -18.86 -7.35
CA GLY A 304 -6.02 -18.97 -7.99
C GLY A 304 -6.89 -20.13 -7.49
N ASP A 305 -6.28 -21.13 -6.85
CA ASP A 305 -6.89 -22.32 -6.28
C ASP A 305 -7.02 -22.26 -4.74
N VAL A 306 -6.96 -21.06 -4.15
CA VAL A 306 -7.12 -20.86 -2.70
C VAL A 306 -8.40 -21.51 -2.17
N ASP A 307 -8.30 -22.15 -1.00
CA ASP A 307 -9.47 -22.68 -0.31
C ASP A 307 -10.42 -21.55 0.13
N LYS A 308 -11.73 -21.78 0.00
CA LYS A 308 -12.75 -20.77 0.30
C LYS A 308 -12.77 -20.39 1.78
N TRP A 309 -12.50 -21.35 2.68
CA TRP A 309 -12.40 -21.09 4.11
C TRP A 309 -11.18 -20.24 4.43
N ASP A 310 -10.04 -20.54 3.84
CA ASP A 310 -8.81 -19.73 4.05
C ASP A 310 -8.98 -18.31 3.52
N LEU A 311 -9.57 -18.15 2.34
CA LEU A 311 -9.92 -16.84 1.78
C LEU A 311 -10.86 -16.07 2.72
N HIS A 312 -11.88 -16.74 3.26
CA HIS A 312 -12.79 -16.14 4.23
C HIS A 312 -12.06 -15.72 5.51
N MET A 313 -11.27 -16.61 6.10
CA MET A 313 -10.57 -16.38 7.36
C MET A 313 -9.55 -15.27 7.26
N LEU A 314 -8.87 -15.13 6.12
CA LEU A 314 -7.93 -14.03 5.87
C LEU A 314 -8.63 -12.66 5.94
N HIS A 315 -9.79 -12.52 5.26
CA HIS A 315 -10.58 -11.29 5.28
C HIS A 315 -11.25 -11.05 6.64
N TRP A 316 -11.74 -12.11 7.28
CA TRP A 316 -12.31 -12.05 8.63
C TRP A 316 -11.28 -11.56 9.64
N ARG A 317 -10.05 -12.10 9.56
CA ARG A 317 -8.97 -11.72 10.46
C ARG A 317 -8.62 -10.25 10.29
N ALA A 318 -8.54 -9.73 9.07
CA ALA A 318 -8.29 -8.30 8.84
C ALA A 318 -9.35 -7.41 9.51
N TRP A 319 -10.63 -7.77 9.38
CA TRP A 319 -11.72 -7.07 10.06
C TRP A 319 -11.59 -7.14 11.59
N GLU A 320 -11.39 -8.34 12.13
CA GLU A 320 -11.34 -8.61 13.57
C GLU A 320 -10.17 -7.90 14.25
N THR A 321 -9.02 -7.82 13.58
CA THR A 321 -7.79 -7.23 14.14
C THR A 321 -7.71 -5.70 13.99
N GLY A 322 -8.76 -5.06 13.47
CA GLY A 322 -8.85 -3.61 13.41
C GLY A 322 -8.14 -2.97 12.22
N VAL A 323 -7.85 -3.73 11.16
CA VAL A 323 -7.54 -3.15 9.86
C VAL A 323 -8.74 -2.31 9.38
N LYS A 324 -8.49 -1.21 8.69
CA LYS A 324 -9.53 -0.28 8.21
C LYS A 324 -9.99 -0.55 6.79
N SER A 325 -9.10 -1.08 5.96
CA SER A 325 -9.36 -1.32 4.54
C SER A 325 -8.53 -2.48 3.98
N LEU A 326 -9.06 -3.12 2.95
CA LEU A 326 -8.34 -4.02 2.06
C LEU A 326 -8.52 -3.53 0.63
N TYR A 327 -7.40 -3.36 -0.07
CA TYR A 327 -7.34 -2.84 -1.43
C TYR A 327 -7.54 -4.00 -2.43
N TYR A 328 -6.68 -4.11 -3.44
CA TYR A 328 -6.77 -5.17 -4.43
C TYR A 328 -6.49 -6.55 -3.82
N LEU A 329 -7.21 -7.55 -4.34
CA LEU A 329 -6.84 -8.95 -4.21
C LEU A 329 -6.21 -9.40 -5.53
N ARG A 330 -4.90 -9.57 -5.54
CA ARG A 330 -4.14 -10.04 -6.70
C ARG A 330 -4.19 -11.57 -6.69
N SER A 331 -4.85 -12.16 -7.67
CA SER A 331 -4.87 -13.61 -7.86
C SER A 331 -4.03 -14.03 -9.06
N LYS A 332 -3.28 -15.12 -8.93
CA LYS A 332 -2.75 -15.80 -10.13
C LYS A 332 -3.90 -16.52 -10.82
N SER A 333 -3.97 -16.43 -12.14
CA SER A 333 -4.87 -17.32 -12.88
C SER A 333 -4.47 -18.76 -12.61
N VAL A 334 -5.43 -19.65 -12.38
CA VAL A 334 -5.16 -21.08 -12.38
C VAL A 334 -4.74 -21.42 -13.79
N GLN A 335 -3.43 -21.58 -14.04
CA GLN A 335 -2.98 -22.23 -15.25
C GLN A 335 -3.54 -23.66 -15.19
N ARG A 336 -4.63 -23.90 -15.92
CA ARG A 336 -5.03 -25.27 -16.24
C ARG A 336 -3.84 -25.86 -16.97
N ALA A 337 -3.24 -26.89 -16.38
CA ALA A 337 -2.05 -27.54 -16.92
C ALA A 337 -2.27 -27.95 -18.37
N SER A 338 -1.77 -27.13 -19.29
CA SER A 338 -1.54 -27.51 -20.69
C SER A 338 -0.05 -27.80 -20.85
N PHE A 339 0.43 -28.81 -20.13
CA PHE A 339 1.63 -29.52 -20.55
C PHE A 339 1.20 -30.65 -21.48
N ALA A 340 1.31 -30.39 -22.77
CA ALA A 340 1.47 -31.42 -23.77
C ALA A 340 2.39 -30.85 -24.85
N GLY A 341 3.66 -31.23 -24.81
CA GLY A 341 4.53 -31.06 -25.95
C GLY A 341 4.00 -31.92 -27.10
N SER A 342 3.50 -31.27 -28.14
CA SER A 342 3.50 -31.73 -29.53
C SER A 342 2.76 -30.70 -30.37
N GLU A 343 3.37 -30.32 -31.48
CA GLU A 343 2.80 -29.56 -32.57
C GLU A 343 1.35 -29.99 -32.88
N ASP A 344 0.41 -29.04 -32.89
CA ASP A 344 -0.54 -28.87 -33.99
C ASP A 344 -1.51 -27.69 -33.75
N LYS A 345 -1.71 -26.91 -34.80
CA LYS A 345 -2.69 -25.81 -34.87
C LYS A 345 -4.09 -26.39 -34.89
N ALA A 346 -4.98 -25.89 -34.04
CA ALA A 346 -6.41 -25.94 -34.26
C ALA A 346 -7.05 -24.61 -33.83
N GLU A 347 -7.59 -23.89 -34.83
CA GLU A 347 -8.46 -22.73 -34.64
C GLU A 347 -9.76 -23.20 -33.97
N VAL A 348 -10.16 -22.54 -32.88
CA VAL A 348 -11.43 -22.81 -32.19
C VAL A 348 -12.49 -21.86 -32.74
N GLU A 349 -13.53 -22.43 -33.35
CA GLU A 349 -14.75 -21.72 -33.80
C GLU A 349 -15.47 -21.04 -32.63
N ILE A 350 -15.86 -19.78 -32.81
CA ILE A 350 -16.56 -18.95 -31.83
C ILE A 350 -18.07 -19.15 -31.98
N ASP A 351 -18.74 -19.54 -30.89
CA ASP A 351 -20.21 -19.65 -30.78
C ASP A 351 -20.85 -18.24 -30.77
N PRO A 352 -21.70 -17.90 -31.76
CA PRO A 352 -22.26 -16.56 -31.91
C PRO A 352 -23.32 -16.16 -30.87
N ASN A 353 -23.66 -17.01 -29.89
CA ASN A 353 -24.62 -16.69 -28.83
C ASN A 353 -24.04 -16.64 -27.41
N GLN A 354 -22.71 -16.68 -27.25
CA GLN A 354 -22.07 -16.22 -26.00
C GLN A 354 -21.78 -14.72 -26.08
N PRO A 355 -22.11 -13.92 -25.04
CA PRO A 355 -21.59 -12.56 -24.95
C PRO A 355 -20.07 -12.63 -24.87
N ASP A 356 -19.41 -12.15 -25.92
CA ASP A 356 -17.96 -12.02 -26.05
C ASP A 356 -17.42 -11.01 -25.02
N LEU A 357 -17.19 -11.50 -23.80
CA LEU A 357 -16.63 -10.77 -22.67
C LEU A 357 -15.12 -10.52 -22.82
N PHE A 358 -14.50 -10.95 -23.92
CA PHE A 358 -13.08 -10.75 -24.20
C PHE A 358 -12.78 -9.57 -25.15
N SER A 359 -13.80 -8.76 -25.50
CA SER A 359 -13.62 -7.54 -26.31
C SER A 359 -13.72 -6.22 -25.54
N ALA A 360 -13.61 -6.22 -24.20
CA ALA A 360 -13.33 -4.99 -23.48
C ALA A 360 -12.01 -4.41 -24.02
N ALA A 361 -12.11 -3.29 -24.73
CA ALA A 361 -11.03 -2.67 -25.47
C ALA A 361 -9.73 -2.67 -24.66
N ARG A 362 -8.64 -3.17 -25.27
CA ARG A 362 -7.28 -3.00 -24.74
C ARG A 362 -7.11 -1.54 -24.37
N THR A 363 -7.11 -1.25 -23.09
CA THR A 363 -6.69 0.05 -22.61
C THR A 363 -5.17 -0.03 -22.62
N ASP A 364 -4.58 0.55 -23.66
CA ASP A 364 -3.14 0.64 -23.83
C ASP A 364 -2.64 1.67 -22.81
N TYR A 365 -2.38 1.19 -21.60
CA TYR A 365 -1.54 1.88 -20.64
C TYR A 365 -0.24 1.11 -20.58
N ASP A 366 0.88 1.79 -20.82
CA ASP A 366 2.21 1.33 -20.47
C ASP A 366 2.24 0.95 -18.97
N GLU A 367 1.86 -0.30 -18.67
CA GLU A 367 1.64 -0.80 -17.32
C GLU A 367 2.96 -1.28 -16.70
N CYS A 368 3.32 -0.64 -15.60
CA CYS A 368 4.37 -1.12 -14.70
C CYS A 368 3.86 -2.34 -13.93
N LEU A 369 4.66 -3.42 -13.86
CA LEU A 369 4.40 -4.60 -13.03
C LEU A 369 4.21 -4.28 -11.53
N ALA A 370 4.63 -3.10 -11.06
CA ALA A 370 4.36 -2.64 -9.69
C ALA A 370 2.92 -2.13 -9.47
N CYS A 371 2.16 -1.93 -10.56
CA CYS A 371 0.75 -1.54 -10.53
C CYS A 371 -0.19 -2.74 -10.84
N GLN A 372 0.36 -3.85 -11.34
CA GLN A 372 -0.32 -5.16 -11.44
C GLN A 372 -0.15 -5.96 -10.15
#